data_AF-A0A024FV54-F1
#
_entry.id   AF-A0A024FV54-F1
#
_cell.length_a   1.000
_cell.length_b   1.000
_cell.length_c   1.000
_cell.angle_alpha   90.00
_cell.angle_beta   90.00
_cell.angle_gamma   90.00
#
_symmetry.space_group_name_H-M   'P 1'
#
loop_
_entity.id
_entity.type
_entity.pdbx_description
1 polymer ?
#
loop_
_entity_poly.entity_id
_entity_poly.type
_entity_poly.pdbx_seq_one_letter_code
_entity_poly.pdbx_strand_id
1 'polypeptide(L)'
;MSIATKTSTLESERHLVPLKTEYIIQQNCALLYKVQYYGVHAGIKNEHVFFDFRNATSQFPPSAFHQLMEAIPGKIDLLKNFVKCEEVAYMKLPTFKFIDHSGGQAFTLSGQNYFVDLNDNTCFFAVRPSPSRVWVIGATLAKTHPIVFEDESMYIL
;
A
#
# COMPACT_ATOMS: atom_id res chain seq x y z
N MET A 1 6.58 -42.48 -26.04
CA MET A 1 5.81 -41.91 -24.91
C MET A 1 6.80 -41.35 -23.92
N SER A 2 6.90 -40.02 -23.81
CA SER A 2 7.80 -39.36 -22.85
C SER A 2 6.96 -38.49 -21.94
N ILE A 3 7.12 -38.71 -20.64
CA ILE A 3 6.31 -38.13 -19.57
C ILE A 3 6.81 -36.69 -19.35
N ALA A 4 5.98 -35.71 -19.66
CA ALA A 4 6.25 -34.32 -19.31
C ALA A 4 6.15 -34.17 -17.79
N THR A 5 7.29 -33.90 -17.16
CA THR A 5 7.39 -33.57 -15.74
C THR A 5 6.68 -32.23 -15.51
N LYS A 6 5.53 -32.26 -14.82
CA LYS A 6 4.88 -31.07 -14.29
C LYS A 6 5.78 -30.47 -13.20
N THR A 7 6.60 -29.50 -13.56
CA THR A 7 7.34 -28.71 -12.58
C THR A 7 6.38 -27.69 -11.98
N SER A 8 5.69 -28.14 -10.93
CA SER A 8 5.61 -27.47 -9.63
C SER A 8 5.36 -25.95 -9.65
N THR A 9 4.08 -25.60 -9.56
CA THR A 9 3.54 -24.28 -9.20
C THR A 9 3.87 -23.85 -7.75
N LEU A 10 4.69 -24.60 -7.01
CA LEU A 10 4.94 -24.42 -5.56
C LEU A 10 6.03 -23.39 -5.21
N GLU A 11 6.72 -22.79 -6.18
CA GLU A 11 7.75 -21.79 -5.88
C GLU A 11 7.22 -20.35 -5.81
N SER A 12 5.97 -20.11 -6.20
CA SER A 12 5.37 -18.76 -6.21
C SER A 12 4.66 -18.34 -4.92
N GLU A 13 4.65 -19.18 -3.89
CA GLU A 13 3.93 -18.90 -2.64
C GLU A 13 4.81 -18.26 -1.54
N ARG A 14 6.14 -18.21 -1.70
CA ARG A 14 7.06 -17.76 -0.63
C ARG A 14 7.16 -16.24 -0.43
N HIS A 15 6.38 -15.44 -1.17
CA HIS A 15 6.34 -13.98 -1.02
C HIS A 15 4.93 -13.45 -0.74
N LEU A 16 3.98 -14.34 -0.48
CA LEU A 16 2.64 -13.98 -0.08
C LEU A 16 2.65 -13.85 1.45
N VAL A 17 2.72 -12.62 1.94
CA VAL A 17 2.33 -12.33 3.34
C VAL A 17 0.84 -12.02 3.29
N PRO A 18 -0.04 -12.99 3.59
CA PRO A 18 -1.47 -12.70 3.66
C PRO A 18 -1.69 -11.67 4.77
N LEU A 19 -2.30 -10.54 4.41
CA LEU A 19 -2.85 -9.62 5.40
C LEU A 19 -4.04 -10.31 6.06
N LYS A 20 -3.79 -11.03 7.16
CA LYS A 20 -4.83 -11.69 7.95
C LYS A 20 -5.83 -10.64 8.43
N THR A 21 -7.07 -10.74 7.95
CA THR A 21 -8.02 -9.61 7.94
C THR A 21 -9.39 -9.95 8.53
N GLU A 22 -9.56 -11.09 9.23
CA GLU A 22 -10.82 -11.42 9.94
C GLU A 22 -11.41 -10.23 10.69
N TYR A 23 -10.54 -9.39 11.26
CA TYR A 23 -10.93 -8.26 12.10
C TYR A 23 -10.97 -6.90 11.39
N ILE A 24 -10.46 -6.78 10.16
CA ILE A 24 -10.22 -5.49 9.49
C ILE A 24 -11.46 -4.97 8.77
N ILE A 25 -12.35 -5.86 8.31
CA ILE A 25 -13.54 -5.44 7.55
C ILE A 25 -14.72 -5.07 8.48
N GLN A 26 -14.82 -5.66 9.67
CA GLN A 26 -16.03 -5.55 10.49
C GLN A 26 -15.94 -4.54 11.65
N GLN A 27 -14.74 -4.20 12.14
CA GLN A 27 -14.57 -3.17 13.17
C GLN A 27 -13.32 -2.32 12.91
N ASN A 28 -13.39 -1.04 13.29
CA ASN A 28 -12.36 0.00 13.14
C ASN A 28 -11.05 -0.31 13.91
N CYS A 29 -10.42 -1.46 13.72
CA CYS A 29 -9.20 -1.83 14.42
C CYS A 29 -7.98 -1.46 13.59
N ALA A 30 -7.27 -0.43 14.04
CA ALA A 30 -5.91 -0.19 13.58
C ALA A 30 -5.01 -1.34 14.00
N LEU A 31 -4.17 -1.78 13.08
CA LEU A 31 -3.04 -2.63 13.37
C LEU A 31 -1.82 -1.76 13.69
N LEU A 32 -1.01 -2.20 14.65
CA LEU A 32 0.24 -1.54 14.99
C LEU A 32 1.36 -2.09 14.09
N TYR A 33 2.01 -1.20 13.33
CA TYR A 33 3.17 -1.53 12.50
C TYR A 33 4.38 -0.70 12.89
N LYS A 34 5.57 -1.27 12.68
CA LYS A 34 6.80 -0.49 12.53
C LYS A 34 6.89 0.00 11.09
N VAL A 35 6.74 1.30 10.88
CA VAL A 35 6.83 1.93 9.57
C VAL A 35 8.22 2.49 9.37
N GLN A 36 8.93 1.96 8.37
CA GLN A 36 10.21 2.47 7.93
C GLN A 36 10.01 3.45 6.77
N TYR A 37 10.37 4.70 7.03
CA TYR A 37 10.37 5.81 6.10
C TYR A 37 11.69 5.79 5.32
N TYR A 38 11.62 5.78 3.99
CA TYR A 38 12.78 5.94 3.11
C TYR A 38 12.69 7.25 2.34
N GLY A 39 13.81 7.96 2.18
CA GLY A 39 13.91 9.24 1.48
C GLY A 39 14.37 10.38 2.40
N VAL A 40 13.88 11.59 2.17
CA VAL A 40 14.31 12.82 2.87
C VAL A 40 14.11 12.75 4.39
N HIS A 41 13.03 12.12 4.85
CA HIS A 41 12.73 11.95 6.28
C HIS A 41 12.89 10.49 6.71
N ALA A 42 14.07 9.92 6.47
CA ALA A 42 14.36 8.53 6.80
C ALA A 42 14.25 8.25 8.32
N GLY A 43 13.67 7.11 8.69
CA GLY A 43 13.50 6.72 10.08
C GLY A 43 12.55 5.55 10.27
N ILE A 44 12.38 5.09 11.52
CA ILE A 44 11.45 4.02 11.89
C ILE A 44 10.53 4.55 12.98
N LYS A 45 9.21 4.37 12.83
CA LYS A 45 8.20 4.77 13.82
C LYS A 45 7.19 3.65 14.04
N ASN A 46 6.67 3.54 15.26
CA ASN A 46 5.50 2.72 15.53
C ASN A 46 4.26 3.53 15.17
N GLU A 47 3.43 3.01 14.28
CA GLU A 47 2.28 3.71 13.73
C GLU A 47 1.04 2.82 13.76
N HIS A 48 -0.11 3.42 14.06
CA HIS A 48 -1.41 2.78 13.87
C HIS A 48 -1.85 2.92 12.42
N VAL A 49 -2.20 1.78 11.82
CA VAL A 49 -2.58 1.67 10.40
C VAL A 49 -3.98 1.06 10.30
N PHE A 50 -4.89 1.82 9.72
CA PHE A 50 -6.22 1.37 9.36
C PHE A 50 -6.25 0.97 7.90
N PHE A 51 -7.16 0.06 7.53
CA PHE A 51 -7.45 -0.26 6.13
C PHE A 51 -8.90 0.11 5.83
N ASP A 52 -9.13 0.79 4.72
CA ASP A 52 -10.47 1.16 4.26
C ASP A 52 -10.59 0.91 2.76
N PHE A 53 -10.76 -0.36 2.41
CA PHE A 53 -10.85 -0.81 1.02
C PHE A 53 -12.14 -0.38 0.30
N ARG A 54 -13.07 0.28 1.00
CA ARG A 54 -14.22 0.98 0.37
C ARG A 54 -13.78 2.21 -0.42
N ASN A 55 -12.61 2.77 -0.08
CA ASN A 55 -12.03 3.92 -0.76
C ASN A 55 -10.79 3.48 -1.55
N ALA A 56 -10.69 3.92 -2.80
CA ALA A 56 -9.47 3.69 -3.59
C ALA A 56 -8.27 4.44 -3.00
N THR A 57 -8.50 5.63 -2.44
CA THR A 57 -7.45 6.52 -1.97
C THR A 57 -6.97 6.18 -0.57
N SER A 58 -5.68 6.45 -0.33
CA SER A 58 -5.07 6.32 1.00
C SER A 58 -4.94 7.69 1.68
N GLN A 59 -4.86 7.68 3.01
CA GLN A 59 -4.66 8.87 3.84
C GLN A 59 -3.37 8.72 4.62
N PHE A 60 -2.44 9.67 4.44
CA PHE A 60 -1.11 9.58 5.05
C PHE A 60 -0.98 10.58 6.20
N PRO A 61 -0.28 10.22 7.29
CA PRO A 61 0.03 11.18 8.34
C PRO A 61 0.89 12.33 7.78
N PRO A 62 0.86 13.52 8.42
CA PRO A 62 1.50 14.73 7.89
C PRO A 62 2.96 14.53 7.46
N SER A 63 3.78 13.80 8.24
CA SER A 63 5.18 13.57 7.88
C SER A 63 5.37 12.72 6.63
N ALA A 64 4.52 11.71 6.41
CA ALA A 64 4.59 10.87 5.22
C ALA A 64 4.05 11.60 3.99
N PHE A 65 2.95 12.34 4.17
CA PHE A 65 2.35 13.14 3.10
C PHE A 65 3.29 14.26 2.65
N HIS A 66 3.91 14.98 3.60
CA HIS A 66 4.90 16.02 3.31
C HIS A 66 6.07 15.47 2.49
N GLN A 67 6.62 14.32 2.91
CA GLN A 67 7.71 13.67 2.18
C GLN A 67 7.32 13.27 0.75
N LEU A 68 6.07 12.83 0.55
CA LEU A 68 5.54 12.52 -0.78
C LEU A 68 5.41 13.79 -1.63
N MET A 69 4.92 14.87 -1.04
CA MET A 69 4.78 16.16 -1.73
C MET A 69 6.12 16.79 -2.13
N GLU A 70 7.15 16.67 -1.30
CA GLU A 70 8.51 17.12 -1.64
C GLU A 70 9.10 16.37 -2.84
N ALA A 71 8.71 15.11 -3.05
CA ALA A 71 9.16 14.30 -4.17
C ALA A 71 8.41 14.59 -5.49
N ILE A 72 7.34 15.40 -5.44
CA ILE A 72 6.49 15.72 -6.60
C ILE A 72 6.44 17.25 -6.85
N PRO A 73 7.58 17.96 -6.94
CA PRO A 73 7.56 19.41 -7.08
C PRO A 73 7.03 19.82 -8.46
N GLY A 74 5.96 20.63 -8.49
CA GLY A 74 5.43 21.27 -9.70
C GLY A 74 4.80 20.33 -10.75
N LYS A 75 4.65 19.03 -10.45
CA LYS A 75 4.16 18.02 -11.40
C LYS A 75 2.70 17.61 -11.20
N ILE A 76 2.13 17.86 -10.02
CA ILE A 76 0.70 17.66 -9.76
C ILE A 76 0.06 19.03 -9.64
N ASP A 77 -0.90 19.31 -10.51
CA ASP A 77 -1.89 20.35 -10.24
C ASP A 77 -2.73 19.84 -9.05
N LEU A 78 -2.41 20.29 -7.84
CA LEU A 78 -3.07 19.84 -6.61
C LEU A 78 -4.57 20.16 -6.58
N LEU A 79 -5.04 21.07 -7.46
CA LEU A 79 -6.47 21.32 -7.63
C LEU A 79 -7.15 20.22 -8.44
N LYS A 80 -6.39 19.54 -9.32
CA LYS A 80 -6.91 18.51 -10.22
C LYS A 80 -6.48 17.10 -9.83
N ASN A 81 -5.42 16.94 -9.04
CA ASN A 81 -4.84 15.65 -8.64
C ASN A 81 -4.50 14.73 -9.83
N PHE A 82 -4.21 15.30 -11.00
CA PHE A 82 -3.85 14.54 -12.20
C PHE A 82 -2.41 14.85 -12.63
N VAL A 83 -1.76 13.82 -13.17
CA VAL A 83 -0.45 13.89 -13.82
C VAL A 83 -0.43 12.89 -14.97
N LYS A 84 0.48 13.05 -15.94
CA LYS A 84 0.66 12.00 -16.96
C LYS A 84 1.30 10.77 -16.33
N CYS A 85 0.79 9.59 -16.63
CA CYS A 85 1.31 8.34 -16.06
C CYS A 85 2.78 8.10 -16.44
N GLU A 86 3.20 8.49 -17.64
CA GLU A 86 4.60 8.45 -18.06
C GLU A 86 5.53 9.22 -17.11
N GLU A 87 5.09 10.36 -16.58
CA GLU A 87 5.89 11.18 -15.69
C GLU A 87 6.10 10.52 -14.32
N VAL A 88 5.12 9.73 -13.86
CA VAL A 88 5.16 9.00 -12.59
C VAL A 88 6.34 8.03 -12.57
N ALA A 89 6.62 7.36 -13.69
CA ALA A 89 7.72 6.40 -13.80
C ALA A 89 9.10 7.05 -13.56
N TYR A 90 9.24 8.35 -13.84
CA TYR A 90 10.49 9.10 -13.64
C TYR A 90 10.56 9.83 -12.30
N MET A 91 9.52 9.76 -11.47
CA MET A 91 9.53 10.40 -10.14
C MET A 91 10.28 9.53 -9.13
N LYS A 92 11.16 10.17 -8.34
CA LYS A 92 11.84 9.54 -7.21
C LYS A 92 10.95 9.57 -5.97
N LEU A 93 9.88 8.79 -5.99
CA LEU A 93 8.86 8.77 -4.95
C LEU A 93 9.37 8.05 -3.69
N PRO A 94 9.00 8.52 -2.48
CA PRO A 94 9.37 7.85 -1.25
C PRO A 94 8.77 6.45 -1.17
N THR A 95 9.43 5.58 -0.41
CA THR A 95 8.96 4.23 -0.12
C THR A 95 8.68 4.11 1.37
N PHE A 96 7.58 3.46 1.73
CA PHE A 96 7.22 3.18 3.12
C PHE A 96 7.09 1.68 3.30
N LYS A 97 7.91 1.09 4.17
CA LYS A 97 7.82 -0.34 4.50
C LYS A 97 7.11 -0.52 5.83
N PHE A 98 6.13 -1.42 5.84
CA PHE A 98 5.33 -1.75 7.01
C PHE A 98 5.80 -3.11 7.52
N ILE A 99 6.32 -3.13 8.75
CA ILE A 99 6.89 -4.30 9.40
C ILE A 99 5.94 -4.71 10.52
N ASP A 100 5.54 -5.98 10.52
CA ASP A 100 4.62 -6.53 11.52
C ASP A 100 5.32 -6.82 12.87
N HIS A 101 4.56 -7.36 13.82
CA HIS A 101 5.04 -7.70 15.15
C HIS A 101 6.06 -8.85 15.16
N SER A 102 6.08 -9.70 14.12
CA SER A 102 7.07 -10.77 13.96
C SER A 102 8.42 -10.24 13.45
N GLY A 103 8.47 -8.97 13.03
CA GLY A 103 9.63 -8.38 12.36
C GLY A 103 9.66 -8.66 10.86
N GLY A 104 8.65 -9.36 10.33
CA GLY A 104 8.46 -9.60 8.90
C GLY A 104 7.97 -8.34 8.18
N GLN A 105 8.38 -8.16 6.93
CA GLN A 105 7.82 -7.12 6.09
C GLN A 105 6.40 -7.52 5.68
N ALA A 106 5.40 -6.80 6.17
CA ALA A 106 4.00 -7.04 5.83
C ALA A 106 3.68 -6.54 4.41
N PHE A 107 3.96 -5.27 4.13
CA PHE A 107 3.77 -4.68 2.79
C PHE A 107 4.62 -3.44 2.60
N THR A 108 4.73 -2.99 1.35
CA THR A 108 5.45 -1.77 0.98
C THR A 108 4.56 -0.86 0.14
N LEU A 109 4.52 0.43 0.49
CA LEU A 109 3.95 1.45 -0.39
C LEU A 109 5.07 2.06 -1.22
N SER A 110 4.86 2.07 -2.53
CA SER A 110 5.78 2.63 -3.52
C SER A 110 5.00 3.36 -4.61
N GLY A 111 5.68 3.91 -5.62
CA GLY A 111 5.08 4.81 -6.62
C GLY A 111 3.74 4.36 -7.20
N GLN A 112 3.60 3.07 -7.53
CA GLN A 112 2.37 2.52 -8.10
C GLN A 112 1.16 2.53 -7.14
N ASN A 113 1.39 2.63 -5.83
CA ASN A 113 0.35 2.71 -4.81
C ASN A 113 -0.17 4.13 -4.59
N TYR A 114 0.58 5.14 -5.03
CA TYR A 114 0.19 6.55 -4.86
C TYR A 114 -0.63 7.07 -6.03
N PHE A 115 -0.67 6.34 -7.15
CA PHE A 115 -1.36 6.75 -8.37
C PHE A 115 -2.34 5.68 -8.87
N VAL A 116 -3.47 6.10 -9.42
CA VAL A 116 -4.45 5.26 -10.11
C VAL A 116 -4.45 5.66 -11.58
N ASP A 117 -4.30 4.67 -12.47
CA ASP A 117 -4.47 4.89 -13.90
C ASP A 117 -5.97 5.02 -14.21
N LEU A 118 -6.36 6.13 -14.85
CA LEU A 118 -7.74 6.45 -15.15
C LEU A 118 -8.10 6.33 -16.63
N ASN A 119 -7.15 6.02 -17.53
CA ASN A 119 -7.20 6.04 -19.01
C ASN A 119 -6.46 7.24 -19.64
N ASP A 120 -6.18 7.15 -20.95
CA ASP A 120 -5.54 8.21 -21.77
C ASP A 120 -4.22 8.76 -21.19
N ASN A 121 -3.37 7.86 -20.67
CA ASN A 121 -2.09 8.19 -20.04
C ASN A 121 -2.25 9.18 -18.86
N THR A 122 -3.41 9.23 -18.22
CA THR A 122 -3.71 10.10 -17.08
C THR A 122 -3.74 9.32 -15.79
N CYS A 123 -2.89 9.73 -14.85
CA CYS A 123 -2.77 9.16 -13.52
C CYS A 123 -3.35 10.11 -12.48
N PHE A 124 -4.25 9.58 -11.65
CA PHE A 124 -4.79 10.28 -10.51
C PHE A 124 -3.96 10.03 -9.26
N PHE A 125 -3.58 11.09 -8.57
CA PHE A 125 -2.89 11.01 -7.29
C PHE A 125 -3.86 10.58 -6.18
N ALA A 126 -3.73 9.32 -5.76
CA ALA A 126 -4.65 8.63 -4.87
C ALA A 126 -4.21 8.69 -3.39
N VAL A 127 -3.56 9.78 -2.98
CA VAL A 127 -3.13 10.01 -1.60
C VAL A 127 -3.61 11.39 -1.14
N ARG A 128 -4.17 11.45 0.06
CA ARG A 128 -4.57 12.70 0.72
C ARG A 128 -3.95 12.81 2.12
N PRO A 129 -3.82 14.02 2.67
CA PRO A 129 -3.40 14.17 4.06
C PRO A 129 -4.48 13.60 4.99
N SER A 130 -4.06 12.88 6.02
CA SER A 130 -4.94 12.33 7.05
C SER A 130 -5.33 13.40 8.07
N PRO A 131 -6.63 13.77 8.19
CA PRO A 131 -7.08 14.74 9.19
C PRO A 131 -6.79 14.28 10.62
N SER A 132 -6.90 12.97 10.85
CA SER A 132 -6.65 12.33 12.14
C SER A 132 -5.17 12.00 12.38
N ARG A 133 -4.27 12.38 11.47
CA ARG A 133 -2.82 12.16 11.57
C ARG A 133 -2.41 10.68 11.68
N VAL A 134 -3.23 9.76 11.18
CA VAL A 134 -2.97 8.31 11.15
C VAL A 134 -2.88 7.80 9.71
N TRP A 135 -2.33 6.59 9.54
CA TRP A 135 -2.37 5.91 8.26
C TRP A 135 -3.75 5.28 8.02
N VAL A 136 -4.34 5.56 6.85
CA VAL A 136 -5.50 4.82 6.34
C VAL A 136 -5.15 4.32 4.95
N ILE A 137 -5.05 3.00 4.78
CA ILE A 137 -4.64 2.37 3.53
C ILE A 137 -5.88 1.98 2.73
N GLY A 138 -6.03 2.58 1.55
CA GLY A 138 -7.12 2.32 0.62
C GLY A 138 -6.84 1.14 -0.32
N ALA A 139 -7.76 0.94 -1.26
CA ALA A 139 -7.70 -0.18 -2.21
C ALA A 139 -6.54 -0.11 -3.22
N THR A 140 -5.83 1.03 -3.35
CA THR A 140 -4.61 1.08 -4.20
C THR A 140 -3.49 0.15 -3.72
N LEU A 141 -3.54 -0.35 -2.49
CA LEU A 141 -2.64 -1.39 -2.01
C LEU A 141 -2.76 -2.68 -2.84
N ALA A 142 -3.99 -3.04 -3.23
CA ALA A 142 -4.29 -4.28 -3.96
C ALA A 142 -3.60 -4.37 -5.33
N LYS A 143 -3.14 -3.23 -5.86
CA LYS A 143 -2.41 -3.17 -7.14
C LYS A 143 -1.05 -3.84 -7.07
N THR A 144 -0.41 -3.84 -5.91
CA THR A 144 0.96 -4.36 -5.75
C THR A 144 1.05 -5.51 -4.76
N HIS A 145 0.01 -5.74 -3.97
CA HIS A 145 -0.02 -6.80 -2.97
C HIS A 145 -1.35 -7.56 -3.07
N PRO A 146 -1.32 -8.90 -3.10
CA PRO A 146 -2.53 -9.68 -2.96
C PRO A 146 -3.10 -9.47 -1.56
N ILE A 147 -4.42 -9.31 -1.49
CA ILE A 147 -5.16 -9.14 -0.24
C ILE A 147 -6.03 -10.38 -0.06
N VAL A 148 -5.81 -11.08 1.04
CA VAL A 148 -6.59 -12.27 1.41
C VAL A 148 -7.48 -11.88 2.56
N PHE A 149 -8.77 -12.15 2.42
CA PHE A 149 -9.76 -12.03 3.50
C PHE A 149 -10.07 -13.43 4.01
N GLU A 150 -9.59 -13.73 5.22
CA GLU A 150 -9.87 -14.99 5.92
C GLU A 150 -11.03 -14.75 6.88
N ASP A 151 -11.89 -15.77 7.03
CA ASP A 151 -12.95 -15.85 8.04
C ASP A 151 -12.72 -17.08 8.95
N GLU A 152 -12.27 -16.86 10.18
CA GLU A 152 -11.90 -17.87 11.18
C GLU A 152 -13.18 -18.52 11.74
N SER A 153 -14.36 -17.97 11.41
CA SER A 153 -15.66 -18.57 11.71
C SER A 153 -15.92 -19.90 11.01
N MET A 154 -15.07 -20.32 10.07
CA MET A 154 -15.31 -21.48 9.21
C MET A 154 -14.43 -22.72 9.52
N TYR A 155 -13.84 -22.80 10.71
CA TYR A 155 -13.22 -24.03 11.22
C TYR A 155 -13.89 -24.50 12.51
N ILE A 156 -15.19 -24.85 12.42
CA ILE A 156 -15.80 -25.82 13.35
C ILE A 156 -16.00 -27.11 12.56
N LEU A 157 -15.04 -28.04 12.69
CA LEU A 157 -15.17 -29.45 12.31
C LEU A 157 -15.00 -30.31 13.56
#